data_AF-A0A3D1TH81-F1
#
_entry.id   AF-A0A3D1TH81-F1
#
_cell.length_a   1.000
_cell.length_b   1.000
_cell.length_c   1.000
_cell.angle_alpha   90.00
_cell.angle_beta   90.00
_cell.angle_gamma   90.00
#
_symmetry.space_group_name_H-M   'P 1'
#
loop_
_entity.id
_entity.type
_entity.pdbx_description
1 polymer ?
#
loop_
_entity_poly.entity_id
_entity_poly.type
_entity_poly.pdbx_seq_one_letter_code
_entity_poly.pdbx_strand_id
1 'polypeptide(L)'
;GADLHWGQSWELAPAQKTAATLDQISGEFSRGDQSAFAAGSIEVSLEPGLFLPGSVLKQVRRAFFEWLDTTLTQEDYVFHFHSRLEAIWEEWSRIIPEPDDSVRETIRCAWGQRQQHSGARLAVQLFEPAEPSDEIILPDFVAETQLDGVADRIRELIDRGHRRFRVTAWHAFTLLRDYSELELTAAFPLPVANSSALEQLMELGVGRAMAWVELEVEAIEAMLRRCPGRLEQYLYGRLPLLTTRADLKQGGLVADLRDNRFEIIPDAELTTLYHEGVYTSPPIPGLSSFRDLQIAETAQGQRTLPRGNHTLA
;
A
#
# COMPACT_ATOMS: atom_id res chain seq x y z
N GLY A 1 12.82 -33.10 -3.29
CA GLY A 1 13.93 -32.64 -4.15
C GLY A 1 14.97 -33.73 -4.19
N ALA A 2 15.70 -33.88 -5.29
CA ALA A 2 16.90 -34.70 -5.30
C ALA A 2 17.95 -34.03 -4.41
N ASP A 3 18.64 -34.80 -3.56
CA ASP A 3 19.77 -34.28 -2.79
C ASP A 3 20.92 -34.00 -3.77
N LEU A 4 21.21 -32.71 -3.96
CA LEU A 4 22.29 -32.28 -4.82
C LEU A 4 23.61 -32.32 -4.04
N HIS A 5 24.63 -32.93 -4.63
CA HIS A 5 25.94 -33.07 -4.02
C HIS A 5 27.01 -32.42 -4.90
N TRP A 6 27.77 -31.52 -4.30
CA TRP A 6 28.98 -30.96 -4.88
C TRP A 6 30.18 -31.32 -4.02
N GLY A 7 31.30 -31.64 -4.67
CA GLY A 7 32.53 -32.01 -3.99
C GLY A 7 33.74 -31.60 -4.81
N GLN A 8 34.81 -31.25 -4.12
CA GLN A 8 36.09 -30.91 -4.71
C GLN A 8 37.20 -31.42 -3.80
N SER A 9 38.26 -31.96 -4.40
CA SER A 9 39.42 -32.50 -3.69
C SER A 9 40.60 -31.55 -3.79
N TRP A 10 41.33 -31.38 -2.69
CA TRP A 10 42.60 -30.65 -2.63
C TRP A 10 43.48 -31.20 -1.50
N GLU A 11 44.77 -30.93 -1.56
CA GLU A 11 45.73 -31.35 -0.53
C GLU A 11 45.84 -30.29 0.59
N LEU A 12 45.67 -30.72 1.84
CA LEU A 12 45.81 -29.86 3.02
C LEU A 12 47.10 -30.21 3.78
N ALA A 13 47.82 -29.17 4.21
CA ALA A 13 48.99 -29.33 5.05
C ALA A 13 48.58 -29.42 6.53
N PRO A 14 49.35 -30.16 7.37
CA PRO A 14 49.18 -30.12 8.82
C PRO A 14 49.45 -28.72 9.37
N ALA A 15 48.70 -28.31 10.38
CA ALA A 15 48.82 -26.98 10.97
C ALA A 15 50.15 -26.79 11.72
N GLN A 16 50.93 -25.81 11.28
CA GLN A 16 52.21 -25.47 11.91
C GLN A 16 52.08 -24.45 13.05
N LYS A 17 51.02 -23.63 13.07
CA LYS A 17 50.79 -22.57 14.08
C LYS A 17 49.34 -22.44 14.53
N THR A 18 48.40 -22.41 13.59
CA THR A 18 46.97 -22.27 13.86
C THR A 18 46.20 -23.30 13.04
N ALA A 19 45.41 -24.15 13.69
CA ALA A 19 44.52 -25.07 12.99
C ALA A 19 43.27 -24.33 12.49
N ALA A 20 42.65 -24.86 11.44
CA ALA A 20 41.37 -24.36 10.95
C ALA A 20 40.26 -24.62 11.99
N THR A 21 39.32 -23.69 12.07
CA THR A 21 38.18 -23.76 13.00
C THR A 21 36.87 -23.86 12.23
N LEU A 22 35.87 -24.50 12.85
CA LEU A 22 34.54 -24.65 12.25
C LEU A 22 33.88 -23.29 11.96
N ASP A 23 34.08 -22.31 12.85
CA ASP A 23 33.56 -20.95 12.70
C ASP A 23 34.17 -20.21 11.50
N GLN A 24 35.45 -20.43 11.21
CA GLN A 24 36.09 -19.84 10.03
C GLN A 24 35.50 -20.36 8.73
N ILE A 25 35.20 -21.66 8.66
CA ILE A 25 34.61 -22.29 7.47
C ILE A 25 33.16 -21.84 7.32
N SER A 26 32.37 -21.94 8.40
CA SER A 26 30.97 -21.52 8.43
C SER A 26 30.82 -20.05 8.07
N GLY A 27 31.67 -19.18 8.63
CA GLY A 27 31.66 -17.74 8.39
C GLY A 27 32.09 -17.34 6.98
N GLU A 28 32.90 -18.14 6.28
CA GLU A 28 33.21 -17.88 4.87
C GLU A 28 32.08 -18.32 3.94
N PHE A 29 31.41 -19.45 4.21
CA PHE A 29 30.29 -19.95 3.40
C PHE A 29 28.95 -19.26 3.72
N SER A 30 28.82 -18.60 4.87
CA SER A 30 27.66 -17.75 5.18
C SER A 30 27.68 -16.42 4.45
N ARG A 31 28.85 -15.98 3.96
CA ARG A 31 28.99 -14.80 3.12
C ARG A 31 28.58 -15.17 1.70
N GLY A 32 27.32 -14.90 1.38
CA GLY A 32 26.78 -15.09 0.04
C GLY A 32 27.63 -14.38 -1.01
N ASP A 33 27.79 -15.02 -2.17
CA ASP A 33 28.29 -14.36 -3.37
C ASP A 33 27.12 -13.65 -4.10
N GLN A 34 27.34 -13.14 -5.30
CA GLN A 34 26.29 -12.53 -6.15
C GLN A 34 25.18 -13.49 -6.60
N SER A 35 25.14 -14.74 -6.09
CA SER A 35 24.08 -15.70 -6.35
C SER A 35 22.76 -15.27 -5.71
N ALA A 36 21.64 -15.70 -6.25
CA ALA A 36 20.33 -15.47 -5.65
C ALA A 36 20.01 -16.36 -4.42
N PHE A 37 20.96 -17.19 -4.01
CA PHE A 37 20.83 -18.10 -2.88
C PHE A 37 21.63 -17.61 -1.67
N ALA A 38 21.07 -17.81 -0.48
CA ALA A 38 21.76 -17.59 0.78
C ALA A 38 21.78 -18.89 1.59
N ALA A 39 22.86 -19.12 2.34
CA ALA A 39 22.97 -20.28 3.20
C ALA A 39 21.91 -20.24 4.31
N GLY A 40 21.00 -21.22 4.35
CA GLY A 40 19.99 -21.34 5.39
C GLY A 40 20.51 -22.02 6.65
N SER A 41 21.18 -23.16 6.51
CA SER A 41 21.90 -23.86 7.57
C SER A 41 23.25 -24.35 7.04
N ILE A 42 24.27 -24.35 7.89
CA ILE A 42 25.62 -24.78 7.54
C ILE A 42 26.07 -25.77 8.60
N GLU A 43 26.37 -26.99 8.16
CA GLU A 43 26.97 -28.03 8.99
C GLU A 43 28.40 -28.28 8.51
N VAL A 44 29.37 -28.18 9.42
CA VAL A 44 30.80 -28.35 9.11
C VAL A 44 31.36 -29.50 9.94
N SER A 45 32.01 -30.44 9.27
CA SER A 45 32.81 -31.49 9.89
C SER A 45 34.26 -31.36 9.42
N LEU A 46 35.20 -31.33 10.36
CA LEU A 46 36.63 -31.14 10.08
C LEU A 46 37.48 -32.08 10.93
N GLU A 47 38.45 -32.73 10.31
CA GLU A 47 39.48 -33.49 11.02
C GLU A 47 40.44 -32.56 11.80
N PRO A 48 40.74 -32.84 13.08
CA PRO A 48 41.58 -31.97 13.89
C PRO A 48 43.01 -31.79 13.34
N GLY A 49 43.56 -30.60 13.50
CA GLY A 49 45.00 -30.34 13.25
C GLY A 49 45.36 -29.98 11.80
N LEU A 50 44.38 -29.79 10.92
CA LEU A 50 44.60 -29.32 9.55
C LEU A 50 44.68 -27.79 9.46
N PHE A 51 45.50 -27.29 8.54
CA PHE A 51 45.53 -25.86 8.18
C PHE A 51 44.80 -25.63 6.86
N LEU A 52 43.81 -24.73 6.88
CA LEU A 52 43.09 -24.28 5.69
C LEU A 52 43.43 -22.81 5.40
N PRO A 53 44.12 -22.53 4.28
CA PRO A 53 44.36 -21.16 3.85
C PRO A 53 43.04 -20.47 3.48
N GLY A 54 42.84 -19.23 3.93
CA GLY A 54 41.64 -18.46 3.60
C GLY A 54 41.47 -18.18 2.09
N SER A 55 42.56 -18.18 1.32
CA SER A 55 42.52 -18.11 -0.14
C SER A 55 41.87 -19.35 -0.78
N VAL A 56 42.14 -20.53 -0.22
CA VAL A 56 41.54 -21.80 -0.67
C VAL A 56 40.06 -21.80 -0.33
N LEU A 57 39.67 -21.44 0.90
CA LEU A 57 38.26 -21.34 1.28
C LEU A 57 37.44 -20.41 0.36
N LYS A 58 38.01 -19.25 -0.01
CA LYS A 58 37.37 -18.33 -0.94
C LYS A 58 37.24 -18.91 -2.35
N GLN A 59 38.25 -19.65 -2.82
CA GLN A 59 38.22 -20.28 -4.12
C GLN A 59 37.16 -21.40 -4.18
N VAL A 60 37.12 -22.25 -3.15
CA VAL A 60 36.14 -23.34 -3.01
C VAL A 60 34.73 -22.77 -2.92
N ARG A 61 34.52 -21.72 -2.11
CA ARG A 61 33.22 -21.03 -2.04
C ARG A 61 32.77 -20.53 -3.40
N ARG A 62 33.64 -19.85 -4.14
CA ARG A 62 33.31 -19.33 -5.47
C ARG A 62 32.95 -20.45 -6.46
N ALA A 63 33.71 -21.54 -6.45
CA ALA A 63 33.44 -22.70 -7.29
C ALA A 63 32.10 -23.39 -6.93
N PHE A 64 31.75 -23.44 -5.64
CA PHE A 64 30.46 -23.95 -5.18
C PHE A 64 29.30 -23.09 -5.68
N PHE A 65 29.37 -21.76 -5.54
CA PHE A 65 28.29 -20.87 -6.02
C PHE A 65 28.18 -20.85 -7.55
N GLU A 66 29.28 -20.95 -8.28
CA GLU A 66 29.25 -21.10 -9.74
C GLU A 66 28.61 -22.42 -10.17
N TRP A 67 28.87 -23.51 -9.45
CA TRP A 67 28.17 -24.78 -9.66
C TRP A 67 26.69 -24.68 -9.28
N LEU A 68 26.35 -23.98 -8.21
CA LEU A 68 24.97 -23.80 -7.76
C LEU A 68 24.14 -23.02 -8.80
N ASP A 69 24.69 -21.93 -9.34
CA ASP A 69 24.05 -21.10 -10.36
C ASP A 69 23.89 -21.81 -11.71
N THR A 70 24.71 -22.83 -11.99
CA THR A 70 24.62 -23.63 -13.23
C THR A 70 23.79 -24.90 -13.09
N THR A 71 23.71 -25.45 -11.88
CA THR A 71 22.99 -26.71 -11.60
C THR A 71 21.51 -26.46 -11.29
N LEU A 72 21.18 -25.35 -10.64
CA LEU A 72 19.79 -24.94 -10.41
C LEU A 72 19.31 -24.12 -11.60
N THR A 73 18.24 -24.59 -12.25
CA THR A 73 17.66 -23.89 -13.40
C THR A 73 16.76 -22.73 -12.96
N GLN A 74 16.42 -21.82 -13.86
CA GLN A 74 15.38 -20.80 -13.60
C GLN A 74 14.04 -21.43 -13.15
N GLU A 75 13.75 -22.68 -13.52
CA GLU A 75 12.54 -23.38 -13.07
C GLU A 75 12.62 -23.77 -11.58
N ASP A 76 13.80 -24.14 -11.07
CA ASP A 76 14.02 -24.40 -9.64
C ASP A 76 13.97 -23.11 -8.80
N TYR A 77 14.44 -22.00 -9.37
CA TYR A 77 14.31 -20.65 -8.81
C TYR A 77 12.84 -20.25 -8.64
N VAL A 78 12.04 -20.49 -9.68
CA VAL A 78 10.61 -20.21 -9.71
C VAL A 78 9.87 -21.12 -8.73
N PHE A 79 10.19 -22.42 -8.66
CA PHE A 79 9.49 -23.38 -7.81
C PHE A 79 9.59 -23.03 -6.31
N HIS A 80 10.78 -22.76 -5.76
CA HIS A 80 10.92 -22.47 -4.33
C HIS A 80 10.38 -21.09 -3.92
N PHE A 81 10.42 -20.11 -4.82
CA PHE A 81 9.77 -18.82 -4.60
C PHE A 81 8.24 -18.96 -4.65
N HIS A 82 7.73 -19.77 -5.59
CA HIS A 82 6.30 -20.06 -5.71
C HIS A 82 5.79 -20.87 -4.52
N SER A 83 6.46 -21.90 -4.02
CA SER A 83 5.91 -22.70 -2.91
C SER A 83 5.77 -21.89 -1.61
N ARG A 84 6.71 -20.95 -1.36
CA ARG A 84 6.64 -20.07 -0.18
C ARG A 84 5.60 -18.98 -0.38
N LEU A 85 5.49 -18.42 -1.59
CA LEU A 85 4.42 -17.50 -1.94
C LEU A 85 3.06 -18.18 -1.90
N GLU A 86 2.90 -19.38 -2.43
CA GLU A 86 1.68 -20.18 -2.45
C GLU A 86 1.24 -20.56 -1.04
N ALA A 87 2.16 -20.94 -0.15
CA ALA A 87 1.83 -21.19 1.24
C ALA A 87 1.35 -19.91 1.96
N ILE A 88 2.04 -18.79 1.75
CA ILE A 88 1.61 -17.46 2.25
C ILE A 88 0.25 -17.08 1.61
N TRP A 89 0.04 -17.41 0.34
CA TRP A 89 -1.15 -17.07 -0.44
C TRP A 89 -2.36 -17.92 -0.07
N GLU A 90 -2.17 -19.20 0.25
CA GLU A 90 -3.17 -20.11 0.82
C GLU A 90 -3.54 -19.73 2.25
N GLU A 91 -2.57 -19.27 3.04
CA GLU A 91 -2.83 -18.78 4.40
C GLU A 91 -3.59 -17.44 4.38
N TRP A 92 -3.22 -16.52 3.49
CA TRP A 92 -3.86 -15.20 3.36
C TRP A 92 -5.24 -15.25 2.68
N SER A 93 -5.46 -16.19 1.75
CA SER A 93 -6.77 -16.36 1.10
C SER A 93 -7.87 -16.88 2.04
N ARG A 94 -7.51 -17.40 3.21
CA ARG A 94 -8.46 -17.83 4.26
C ARG A 94 -8.95 -16.67 5.14
N ILE A 95 -8.32 -15.50 5.06
CA ILE A 95 -8.61 -14.31 5.88
C ILE A 95 -9.34 -13.26 5.03
N ILE A 96 -10.23 -13.70 4.14
CA ILE A 96 -11.09 -12.79 3.38
C ILE A 96 -12.47 -12.82 4.03
N PRO A 97 -12.87 -11.77 4.77
CA PRO A 97 -14.22 -11.69 5.31
C PRO A 97 -15.25 -11.71 4.16
N GLU A 98 -16.41 -12.32 4.38
CA GLU A 98 -17.44 -12.49 3.34
C GLU A 98 -17.79 -11.15 2.65
N PRO A 99 -17.77 -11.11 1.31
CA PRO A 99 -18.03 -9.89 0.56
C PRO A 99 -19.44 -9.36 0.84
N ASP A 100 -19.54 -8.04 0.99
CA ASP A 100 -20.83 -7.33 0.94
C ASP A 100 -21.12 -7.01 -0.54
N ASP A 101 -22.03 -7.77 -1.14
CA ASP A 101 -22.38 -7.66 -2.57
C ASP A 101 -23.14 -6.38 -2.93
N SER A 102 -23.47 -5.51 -1.96
CA SER A 102 -24.08 -4.22 -2.27
C SER A 102 -23.04 -3.24 -2.81
N VAL A 103 -23.00 -3.08 -4.13
CA VAL A 103 -22.38 -1.91 -4.77
C VAL A 103 -23.06 -0.66 -4.21
N ARG A 104 -22.27 0.25 -3.62
CA ARG A 104 -22.79 1.49 -3.03
C ARG A 104 -22.28 2.70 -3.79
N GLU A 105 -23.15 3.69 -3.96
CA GLU A 105 -22.73 5.03 -4.36
C GLU A 105 -22.59 5.89 -3.09
N THR A 106 -21.43 6.53 -2.97
CA THR A 106 -21.10 7.50 -1.93
C THR A 106 -20.85 8.86 -2.57
N ILE A 107 -21.46 9.91 -2.02
CA ILE A 107 -21.35 11.27 -2.54
C ILE A 107 -20.96 12.23 -1.41
N ARG A 108 -19.93 13.03 -1.67
CA ARG A 108 -19.62 14.22 -0.89
C ARG A 108 -20.16 15.44 -1.62
N CYS A 109 -20.99 16.24 -0.97
CA CYS A 109 -21.60 17.43 -1.56
C CYS A 109 -21.80 18.53 -0.51
N ALA A 110 -22.11 19.74 -0.96
CA ALA A 110 -22.44 20.82 -0.06
C ALA A 110 -23.72 20.51 0.75
N TRP A 111 -23.78 20.97 2.01
CA TRP A 111 -24.89 20.69 2.92
C TRP A 111 -26.28 21.01 2.34
N GLY A 112 -26.40 22.10 1.56
CA GLY A 112 -27.66 22.50 0.92
C GLY A 112 -28.11 21.59 -0.23
N GLN A 113 -27.22 20.77 -0.80
CA GLN A 113 -27.49 19.92 -1.97
C GLN A 113 -27.85 18.48 -1.59
N ARG A 114 -27.79 18.11 -0.30
CA ARG A 114 -28.01 16.74 0.19
C ARG A 114 -29.31 16.09 -0.29
N GLN A 115 -30.39 16.87 -0.39
CA GLN A 115 -31.70 16.38 -0.84
C GLN A 115 -31.71 15.86 -2.30
N GLN A 116 -30.76 16.31 -3.13
CA GLN A 116 -30.64 15.86 -4.52
C GLN A 116 -30.02 14.46 -4.65
N HIS A 117 -29.50 13.91 -3.55
CA HIS A 117 -28.73 12.68 -3.51
C HIS A 117 -29.29 11.66 -2.50
N SER A 118 -30.60 11.68 -2.26
CA SER A 118 -31.26 10.85 -1.24
C SER A 118 -31.13 9.33 -1.42
N GLY A 119 -30.73 8.85 -2.60
CA GLY A 119 -30.45 7.44 -2.89
C GLY A 119 -29.00 7.00 -2.66
N ALA A 120 -28.09 7.93 -2.39
CA ALA A 120 -26.67 7.66 -2.17
C ALA A 120 -26.31 7.81 -0.69
N ARG A 121 -25.22 7.17 -0.27
CA ARG A 121 -24.60 7.43 1.02
C ARG A 121 -23.94 8.81 0.96
N LEU A 122 -24.21 9.66 1.94
CA LEU A 122 -23.58 10.97 2.02
C LEU A 122 -22.30 10.89 2.87
N ALA A 123 -21.24 11.52 2.39
CA ALA A 123 -19.98 11.65 3.10
C ALA A 123 -19.69 13.12 3.44
N VAL A 124 -19.25 13.38 4.66
CA VAL A 124 -19.00 14.73 5.21
C VAL A 124 -17.69 14.77 5.99
N GLN A 125 -17.02 15.91 6.06
CA GLN A 125 -15.80 16.04 6.85
C GLN A 125 -16.10 16.00 8.36
N LEU A 126 -15.13 15.54 9.15
CA LEU A 126 -15.24 15.34 10.61
C LEU A 126 -15.87 16.51 11.38
N PHE A 127 -15.55 17.73 10.99
CA PHE A 127 -16.00 18.96 11.66
C PHE A 127 -17.19 19.64 10.97
N GLU A 128 -17.71 19.09 9.88
CA GLU A 128 -18.92 19.57 9.22
C GLU A 128 -20.18 19.07 9.97
N PRO A 129 -21.35 19.73 9.78
CA PRO A 129 -22.63 19.17 10.19
C PRO A 129 -22.85 17.79 9.58
N ALA A 130 -23.36 16.85 10.36
CA ALA A 130 -23.52 15.45 9.95
C ALA A 130 -24.81 14.86 10.54
N GLU A 131 -25.42 13.94 9.79
CA GLU A 131 -26.52 13.09 10.25
C GLU A 131 -26.01 11.69 10.59
N PRO A 132 -26.65 10.94 11.51
CA PRO A 132 -26.17 9.60 11.92
C PRO A 132 -26.04 8.59 10.77
N SER A 133 -26.73 8.82 9.65
CA SER A 133 -26.67 8.05 8.39
C SER A 133 -25.46 8.39 7.51
N ASP A 134 -24.75 9.47 7.80
CA ASP A 134 -23.58 9.89 7.02
C ASP A 134 -22.37 9.00 7.28
N GLU A 135 -21.46 9.01 6.33
CA GLU A 135 -20.09 8.55 6.49
C GLU A 135 -19.18 9.74 6.82
N ILE A 136 -18.41 9.62 7.89
CA ILE A 136 -17.54 10.69 8.37
C ILE A 136 -16.15 10.53 7.76
N ILE A 137 -15.71 11.51 6.96
CA ILE A 137 -14.38 11.58 6.39
C ILE A 137 -13.43 12.14 7.45
N LEU A 138 -12.41 11.35 7.78
CA LEU A 138 -11.35 11.79 8.67
C LEU A 138 -10.31 12.62 7.91
N PRO A 139 -9.64 13.58 8.58
CA PRO A 139 -8.59 14.38 7.97
C PRO A 139 -7.44 13.50 7.46
N ASP A 140 -6.87 13.86 6.31
CA ASP A 140 -5.68 13.21 5.76
C ASP A 140 -4.39 13.62 6.49
N PHE A 141 -4.44 14.71 7.25
CA PHE A 141 -3.40 15.19 8.14
C PHE A 141 -4.01 15.78 9.40
N VAL A 142 -3.36 15.54 10.54
CA VAL A 142 -3.70 16.13 11.83
C VAL A 142 -2.40 16.53 12.51
N ALA A 143 -2.25 17.82 12.85
CA ALA A 143 -1.13 18.27 13.66
C ALA A 143 -1.24 17.71 15.08
N GLU A 144 -0.11 17.49 15.74
CA GLU A 144 -0.06 16.87 17.07
C GLU A 144 -0.89 17.65 18.11
N THR A 145 -0.91 18.97 17.98
CA THR A 145 -1.69 19.88 18.84
C THR A 145 -3.21 19.76 18.66
N GLN A 146 -3.66 19.15 17.56
CA GLN A 146 -5.08 18.98 17.22
C GLN A 146 -5.58 17.54 17.46
N LEU A 147 -4.70 16.59 17.76
CA LEU A 147 -5.03 15.18 17.92
C LEU A 147 -6.12 14.95 18.96
N ASP A 148 -6.03 15.59 20.12
CA ASP A 148 -7.03 15.45 21.18
C ASP A 148 -8.40 15.96 20.72
N GLY A 149 -8.45 17.08 20.01
CA GLY A 149 -9.69 17.62 19.46
C GLY A 149 -10.33 16.71 18.40
N VAL A 150 -9.51 16.09 17.55
CA VAL A 150 -9.98 15.08 16.58
C VAL A 150 -10.51 13.84 17.31
N ALA A 151 -9.79 13.33 18.31
CA ALA A 151 -10.20 12.16 19.08
C ALA A 151 -11.52 12.40 19.84
N ASP A 152 -11.66 13.56 20.47
CA ASP A 152 -12.89 13.96 21.17
C ASP A 152 -14.07 14.08 20.21
N ARG A 153 -13.85 14.66 19.02
CA ARG A 153 -14.89 14.77 18.01
C ARG A 153 -15.33 13.42 17.47
N ILE A 154 -14.40 12.49 17.24
CA ILE A 154 -14.72 11.11 16.85
C ILE A 154 -15.60 10.45 17.93
N ARG A 155 -15.21 10.55 19.20
CA ARG A 155 -15.96 9.98 20.32
C ARG A 155 -17.37 10.54 20.39
N GLU A 156 -17.52 11.87 20.29
CA GLU A 156 -18.84 12.53 20.28
C GLU A 156 -19.73 12.01 19.14
N LEU A 157 -19.19 11.86 17.93
CA LEU A 157 -19.95 11.33 16.79
C LEU A 157 -20.37 9.88 17.02
N ILE A 158 -19.49 9.05 17.58
CA ILE A 158 -19.81 7.67 17.93
C ILE A 158 -20.94 7.62 18.98
N ASP A 159 -20.85 8.44 20.03
CA ASP A 159 -21.89 8.54 21.06
C ASP A 159 -23.24 9.01 20.49
N ARG A 160 -23.21 9.84 19.44
CA ARG A 160 -24.40 10.31 18.70
C ARG A 160 -24.94 9.31 17.67
N GLY A 161 -24.33 8.12 17.57
CA GLY A 161 -24.82 7.03 16.72
C GLY A 161 -24.17 6.94 15.34
N HIS A 162 -23.15 7.75 15.04
CA HIS A 162 -22.38 7.59 13.80
C HIS A 162 -21.56 6.29 13.88
N ARG A 163 -21.59 5.50 12.80
CA ARG A 163 -20.90 4.20 12.73
C ARG A 163 -20.03 4.02 11.50
N ARG A 164 -20.08 4.95 10.54
CA ARG A 164 -19.36 4.86 9.27
C ARG A 164 -18.28 5.90 9.22
N PHE A 165 -17.04 5.47 9.06
CA PHE A 165 -15.88 6.34 9.01
C PHE A 165 -15.03 6.03 7.79
N ARG A 166 -14.60 7.08 7.10
CA ARG A 166 -13.68 7.01 5.98
C ARG A 166 -12.29 7.44 6.44
N VAL A 167 -11.36 6.50 6.41
CA VAL A 167 -9.96 6.68 6.83
C VAL A 167 -9.11 7.08 5.63
N THR A 168 -8.43 8.22 5.75
CA THR A 168 -7.64 8.86 4.69
C THR A 168 -6.14 8.86 5.01
N ALA A 169 -5.76 8.48 6.24
CA ALA A 169 -4.38 8.41 6.71
C ALA A 169 -4.21 7.42 7.88
N TRP A 170 -2.97 7.00 8.13
CA TRP A 170 -2.64 5.95 9.10
C TRP A 170 -2.99 6.27 10.56
N HIS A 171 -2.94 7.55 10.96
CA HIS A 171 -3.23 7.97 12.34
C HIS A 171 -4.68 7.60 12.74
N ALA A 172 -5.60 7.55 11.79
CA ALA A 172 -6.99 7.20 12.02
C ALA A 172 -7.17 5.80 12.63
N PHE A 173 -6.36 4.81 12.21
CA PHE A 173 -6.42 3.46 12.79
C PHE A 173 -6.06 3.43 14.27
N THR A 174 -5.22 4.36 14.73
CA THR A 174 -4.91 4.48 16.15
C THR A 174 -6.09 5.08 16.91
N LEU A 175 -6.75 6.09 16.35
CA LEU A 175 -7.90 6.76 16.96
C LEU A 175 -9.15 5.88 17.02
N LEU A 176 -9.30 4.95 16.08
CA LEU A 176 -10.49 4.09 15.94
C LEU A 176 -10.31 2.68 16.52
N ARG A 177 -9.12 2.33 17.02
CA ARG A 177 -8.75 0.95 17.42
C ARG A 177 -9.68 0.32 18.45
N ASP A 178 -10.21 1.14 19.36
CA ASP A 178 -11.05 0.67 20.47
C ASP A 178 -12.54 0.51 20.08
N TYR A 179 -12.91 0.81 18.83
CA TYR A 179 -14.29 0.78 18.33
C TYR A 179 -14.46 -0.27 17.23
N SER A 180 -14.59 -1.54 17.64
CA SER A 180 -14.71 -2.69 16.71
C SER A 180 -16.01 -2.73 15.89
N GLU A 181 -17.03 -1.95 16.28
CA GLU A 181 -18.35 -1.92 15.65
C GLU A 181 -18.47 -0.98 14.46
N LEU A 182 -17.39 -0.26 14.12
CA LEU A 182 -17.39 0.75 13.06
C LEU A 182 -17.25 0.11 11.67
N GLU A 183 -18.00 0.65 10.71
CA GLU A 183 -17.80 0.37 9.29
C GLU A 183 -16.72 1.34 8.78
N LEU A 184 -15.55 0.80 8.45
CA LEU A 184 -14.41 1.58 7.97
C LEU A 184 -14.25 1.46 6.45
N THR A 185 -14.11 2.61 5.79
CA THR A 185 -13.74 2.70 4.37
C THR A 185 -12.38 3.38 4.23
N ALA A 186 -11.37 2.72 3.65
CA ALA A 186 -10.11 3.38 3.32
C ALA A 186 -10.25 4.20 2.03
N ALA A 187 -9.66 5.40 1.99
CA ALA A 187 -9.81 6.30 0.85
C ALA A 187 -8.55 7.13 0.58
N PHE A 188 -8.50 7.73 -0.61
CA PHE A 188 -7.48 8.69 -0.98
C PHE A 188 -7.31 9.78 0.11
N PRO A 189 -6.07 10.15 0.48
CA PRO A 189 -4.80 9.77 -0.14
C PRO A 189 -4.13 8.49 0.41
N LEU A 190 -4.82 7.68 1.22
CA LEU A 190 -4.27 6.39 1.66
C LEU A 190 -4.14 5.42 0.47
N PRO A 191 -2.93 4.95 0.10
CA PRO A 191 -2.74 4.24 -1.15
C PRO A 191 -3.15 2.77 -1.06
N VAL A 192 -4.02 2.35 -2.00
CA VAL A 192 -4.40 0.94 -2.19
C VAL A 192 -4.15 0.55 -3.64
N ALA A 193 -2.89 0.22 -3.92
CA ALA A 193 -2.38 0.00 -5.28
C ALA A 193 -2.41 -1.47 -5.74
N ASN A 194 -2.75 -2.42 -4.87
CA ASN A 194 -2.84 -3.85 -5.18
C ASN A 194 -3.67 -4.60 -4.14
N SER A 195 -3.93 -5.89 -4.38
CA SER A 195 -4.72 -6.73 -3.47
C SER A 195 -4.06 -6.93 -2.11
N SER A 196 -2.73 -7.00 -2.03
CA SER A 196 -2.01 -7.18 -0.76
C SER A 196 -2.11 -5.96 0.15
N ALA A 197 -2.15 -4.74 -0.41
CA ALA A 197 -2.43 -3.52 0.35
C ALA A 197 -3.87 -3.52 0.88
N LEU A 198 -4.82 -3.96 0.05
CA LEU A 198 -6.22 -4.10 0.46
C LEU A 198 -6.38 -5.12 1.59
N GLU A 199 -5.76 -6.30 1.47
CA GLU A 199 -5.78 -7.36 2.49
C GLU A 199 -5.26 -6.88 3.85
N GLN A 200 -4.12 -6.17 3.87
CA GLN A 200 -3.60 -5.57 5.11
C GLN A 200 -4.56 -4.58 5.75
N LEU A 201 -5.30 -3.81 4.95
CA LEU A 201 -6.33 -2.91 5.48
C LEU A 201 -7.52 -3.70 6.05
N MET A 202 -7.89 -4.83 5.46
CA MET A 202 -8.94 -5.69 6.02
C MET A 202 -8.56 -6.26 7.39
N GLU A 203 -7.31 -6.64 7.59
CA GLU A 203 -6.81 -7.07 8.91
C GLU A 203 -6.91 -5.97 9.97
N LEU A 204 -6.86 -4.70 9.55
CA LEU A 204 -7.07 -3.52 10.40
C LEU A 204 -8.55 -3.15 10.57
N GLY A 205 -9.48 -3.98 10.08
CA GLY A 205 -10.94 -3.77 10.20
C GLY A 205 -11.56 -2.96 9.07
N VAL A 206 -10.83 -2.67 7.98
CA VAL A 206 -11.39 -1.97 6.82
C VAL A 206 -12.32 -2.89 6.03
N GLY A 207 -13.58 -2.48 5.90
CA GLY A 207 -14.58 -3.22 5.14
C GLY A 207 -14.53 -2.95 3.63
N ARG A 208 -14.03 -1.79 3.22
CA ARG A 208 -13.93 -1.36 1.82
C ARG A 208 -12.77 -0.40 1.62
N ALA A 209 -12.12 -0.43 0.45
CA ALA A 209 -11.13 0.58 0.12
C ALA A 209 -11.30 1.15 -1.29
N MET A 210 -10.99 2.42 -1.43
CA MET A 210 -10.85 3.09 -2.72
C MET A 210 -9.60 2.58 -3.43
N ALA A 211 -9.76 2.05 -4.65
CA ALA A 211 -8.62 1.70 -5.49
C ALA A 211 -7.80 2.97 -5.79
N TRP A 212 -6.47 2.84 -5.82
CA TRP A 212 -5.60 3.96 -6.14
C TRP A 212 -5.96 4.55 -7.51
N VAL A 213 -6.12 5.88 -7.56
CA VAL A 213 -6.73 6.61 -8.67
C VAL A 213 -5.93 6.56 -9.97
N GLU A 214 -4.65 6.19 -9.89
CA GLU A 214 -3.73 6.04 -11.02
C GLU A 214 -3.62 4.59 -11.52
N LEU A 215 -4.36 3.64 -10.93
CA LEU A 215 -4.34 2.26 -11.42
C LEU A 215 -5.04 2.12 -12.77
N GLU A 216 -4.46 1.27 -13.62
CA GLU A 216 -5.10 0.81 -14.85
C GLU A 216 -6.32 -0.07 -14.57
N VAL A 217 -7.26 -0.11 -15.53
CA VAL A 217 -8.52 -0.86 -15.35
C VAL A 217 -8.25 -2.32 -15.07
N GLU A 218 -7.30 -2.92 -15.78
CA GLU A 218 -6.92 -4.33 -15.68
C GLU A 218 -6.41 -4.68 -14.27
N ALA A 219 -5.68 -3.76 -13.64
CA ALA A 219 -5.20 -3.93 -12.27
C ALA A 219 -6.37 -3.87 -11.26
N ILE A 220 -7.28 -2.92 -11.44
CA ILE A 220 -8.48 -2.81 -10.59
C ILE A 220 -9.38 -4.05 -10.74
N GLU A 221 -9.59 -4.53 -11.96
CA GLU A 221 -10.35 -5.75 -12.22
C GLU A 221 -9.70 -7.00 -11.63
N ALA A 222 -8.36 -7.08 -11.65
CA ALA A 222 -7.62 -8.15 -10.99
C ALA A 222 -7.82 -8.14 -9.47
N MET A 223 -7.80 -6.95 -8.85
CA MET A 223 -8.11 -6.79 -7.44
C MET A 223 -9.57 -7.15 -7.15
N LEU A 224 -10.52 -6.75 -8.01
CA LEU A 224 -11.95 -7.04 -7.84
C LEU A 224 -12.25 -8.54 -7.92
N ARG A 225 -11.60 -9.28 -8.83
CA ARG A 225 -11.73 -10.75 -8.90
C ARG A 225 -11.27 -11.43 -7.61
N ARG A 226 -10.27 -10.87 -6.94
CA ARG A 226 -9.72 -11.42 -5.71
C ARG A 226 -10.52 -11.01 -4.47
N CYS A 227 -10.99 -9.77 -4.42
CA CYS A 227 -11.71 -9.19 -3.30
C CYS A 227 -13.04 -8.56 -3.77
N PRO A 228 -14.03 -9.37 -4.16
CA PRO A 228 -15.31 -8.88 -4.64
C PRO A 228 -16.02 -8.02 -3.58
N GLY A 229 -16.73 -6.96 -3.99
CA GLY A 229 -17.48 -6.06 -3.09
C GLY A 229 -16.64 -5.17 -2.15
N ARG A 230 -15.31 -5.30 -2.17
CA ARG A 230 -14.39 -4.61 -1.24
C ARG A 230 -13.75 -3.35 -1.81
N LEU A 231 -13.99 -3.07 -3.08
CA LEU A 231 -13.38 -1.95 -3.79
C LEU A 231 -14.38 -0.84 -4.09
N GLU A 232 -13.88 0.38 -3.98
CA GLU A 232 -14.55 1.61 -4.39
C GLU A 232 -13.72 2.32 -5.46
N GLN A 233 -14.38 2.97 -6.40
CA GLN A 233 -13.75 3.77 -7.43
C GLN A 233 -14.02 5.25 -7.17
N TYR A 234 -12.96 6.07 -7.17
CA TYR A 234 -13.13 7.52 -7.29
C TYR A 234 -13.61 7.82 -8.71
N LEU A 235 -14.87 8.23 -8.87
CA LEU A 235 -15.49 8.34 -10.18
C LEU A 235 -15.45 9.78 -10.71
N TYR A 236 -15.61 10.76 -9.82
CA TYR A 236 -15.77 12.16 -10.19
C TYR A 236 -15.35 13.07 -9.05
N GLY A 237 -14.62 14.14 -9.36
CA GLY A 237 -14.29 15.21 -8.40
C GLY A 237 -12.92 15.82 -8.67
N ARG A 238 -12.40 16.61 -7.73
CA ARG A 238 -11.06 17.21 -7.85
C ARG A 238 -10.12 16.60 -6.84
N LEU A 239 -9.14 15.84 -7.34
CA LEU A 239 -8.13 15.20 -6.51
C LEU A 239 -7.06 16.23 -6.10
N PRO A 240 -6.68 16.28 -4.82
CA PRO A 240 -5.48 16.99 -4.38
C PRO A 240 -4.27 16.50 -5.16
N LEU A 241 -3.53 17.42 -5.80
CA LEU A 241 -2.24 17.12 -6.42
C LEU A 241 -1.09 17.22 -5.41
N LEU A 242 -1.22 18.17 -4.49
CA LEU A 242 -0.24 18.43 -3.44
C LEU A 242 -0.96 19.04 -2.23
N THR A 243 -0.69 18.51 -1.06
CA THR A 243 -1.06 19.11 0.22
C THR A 243 0.21 19.44 0.98
N THR A 244 0.36 20.69 1.42
CA THR A 244 1.60 21.17 2.06
C THR A 244 1.32 22.14 3.19
N ARG A 245 2.20 22.17 4.20
CA ARG A 245 2.23 23.23 5.23
C ARG A 245 2.93 24.50 4.76
N ALA A 246 3.50 24.48 3.54
CA ALA A 246 4.10 25.65 2.96
C ALA A 246 3.03 26.72 2.73
N ASP A 247 3.36 27.92 3.15
CA ASP A 247 2.48 29.06 3.09
C ASP A 247 2.43 29.62 1.65
N LEU A 248 1.49 29.13 0.86
CA LEU A 248 1.21 29.61 -0.50
C LEU A 248 0.10 30.68 -0.46
N LYS A 249 0.22 31.61 0.49
CA LYS A 249 -0.71 32.67 0.95
C LYS A 249 -1.51 33.46 -0.10
N GLN A 250 -1.24 33.29 -1.38
CA GLN A 250 -2.02 33.85 -2.49
C GLN A 250 -2.93 32.78 -3.10
N GLY A 251 -3.84 32.23 -2.29
CA GLY A 251 -4.86 31.30 -2.78
C GLY A 251 -5.55 31.81 -4.05
N GLY A 252 -6.09 30.90 -4.85
CA GLY A 252 -6.70 31.21 -6.14
C GLY A 252 -6.03 30.49 -7.31
N LEU A 253 -6.31 30.97 -8.52
CA LEU A 253 -5.89 30.31 -9.76
C LEU A 253 -4.46 30.69 -10.15
N VAL A 254 -3.66 29.67 -10.46
CA VAL A 254 -2.30 29.79 -10.99
C VAL A 254 -2.16 28.95 -12.25
N ALA A 255 -1.20 29.30 -13.11
CA ALA A 255 -0.88 28.52 -14.30
C ALA A 255 0.60 28.16 -14.34
N ASP A 256 0.93 26.99 -14.89
CA ASP A 256 2.32 26.61 -15.16
C ASP A 256 2.82 27.17 -16.51
N LEU A 257 4.08 26.84 -16.86
CA LEU A 257 4.70 27.25 -18.13
C LEU A 257 4.03 26.64 -19.37
N ARG A 258 3.17 25.64 -19.20
CA ARG A 258 2.43 24.92 -20.25
C ARG A 258 0.95 25.35 -20.28
N ASP A 259 0.57 26.41 -19.55
CA ASP A 259 -0.80 26.91 -19.42
C ASP A 259 -1.78 25.89 -18.78
N ASN A 260 -1.26 24.91 -18.03
CA ASN A 260 -2.09 24.10 -17.14
C ASN A 260 -2.49 24.95 -15.95
N ARG A 261 -3.78 24.91 -15.59
CA ARG A 261 -4.35 25.74 -14.54
C ARG A 261 -4.59 24.94 -13.28
N PHE A 262 -4.28 25.55 -12.15
CA PHE A 262 -4.39 24.98 -10.84
C PHE A 262 -5.06 25.97 -9.90
N GLU A 263 -5.71 25.46 -8.86
CA GLU A 263 -6.28 26.27 -7.79
C GLU A 263 -5.57 25.93 -6.50
N ILE A 264 -5.11 26.97 -5.82
CA ILE A 264 -4.50 26.91 -4.50
C ILE A 264 -5.60 27.24 -3.48
N ILE A 265 -5.95 26.27 -2.65
CA ILE A 265 -6.94 26.44 -1.58
C ILE A 265 -6.18 26.40 -0.24
N PRO A 266 -5.98 27.56 0.41
CA PRO A 266 -5.45 27.59 1.76
C PRO A 266 -6.54 27.21 2.76
N ASP A 267 -6.17 26.38 3.71
CA ASP A 267 -6.90 26.07 4.95
C ASP A 267 -6.06 26.55 6.15
N ALA A 268 -6.57 26.43 7.37
CA ALA A 268 -5.97 26.99 8.58
C ALA A 268 -4.50 26.58 8.80
N GLU A 269 -4.11 25.35 8.43
CA GLU A 269 -2.74 24.83 8.60
C GLU A 269 -2.09 24.27 7.33
N LEU A 270 -2.89 24.00 6.30
CA LEU A 270 -2.46 23.37 5.06
C LEU A 270 -2.84 24.22 3.87
N THR A 271 -2.08 24.09 2.80
CA THR A 271 -2.47 24.57 1.50
C THR A 271 -2.54 23.39 0.54
N THR A 272 -3.67 23.28 -0.15
CA THR A 272 -3.92 22.19 -1.10
C THR A 272 -3.98 22.74 -2.52
N LEU A 273 -3.22 22.13 -3.41
CA LEU A 273 -3.20 22.41 -4.83
C LEU A 273 -4.10 21.41 -5.56
N TYR A 274 -5.03 21.92 -6.34
CA TYR A 274 -5.89 21.13 -7.21
C TYR A 274 -5.63 21.51 -8.67
N HIS A 275 -5.78 20.57 -9.59
CA HIS A 275 -5.97 20.93 -10.99
C HIS A 275 -7.31 21.69 -11.16
N GLU A 276 -7.40 22.65 -12.08
CA GLU A 276 -8.67 23.38 -12.37
C GLU A 276 -9.73 22.43 -12.94
N GLY A 277 -9.31 21.54 -13.84
CA GLY A 277 -10.15 20.48 -14.41
C GLY A 277 -10.57 19.42 -13.40
N VAL A 278 -11.64 18.70 -13.72
CA VAL A 278 -12.25 17.68 -12.87
C VAL A 278 -11.78 16.29 -13.33
N TYR A 279 -11.45 15.42 -12.37
CA TYR A 279 -11.20 14.02 -12.64
C TYR A 279 -12.52 13.33 -12.99
N THR A 280 -12.54 12.49 -14.02
CA THR A 280 -13.68 11.63 -14.34
C THR A 280 -13.19 10.29 -14.86
N SER A 281 -13.72 9.20 -14.31
CA SER A 281 -13.48 7.85 -14.80
C SER A 281 -14.79 7.14 -15.14
N PRO A 282 -14.84 6.33 -16.21
CA PRO A 282 -15.99 5.46 -16.44
C PRO A 282 -16.16 4.46 -15.29
N PRO A 283 -17.41 4.14 -14.91
CA PRO A 283 -17.68 3.18 -13.85
C PRO A 283 -17.25 1.77 -14.28
N ILE A 284 -16.60 1.05 -13.38
CA ILE A 284 -16.27 -0.37 -13.58
C ILE A 284 -17.34 -1.21 -12.85
N PRO A 285 -18.03 -2.15 -13.55
CA PRO A 285 -19.04 -2.99 -12.93
C PRO A 285 -18.50 -3.77 -11.72
N GLY A 286 -19.29 -3.83 -10.64
CA GLY A 286 -18.91 -4.53 -9.40
C GLY A 286 -18.12 -3.69 -8.40
N LEU A 287 -17.74 -2.45 -8.75
CA LEU A 287 -17.16 -1.49 -7.81
C LEU A 287 -18.23 -0.61 -7.19
N SER A 288 -18.08 -0.30 -5.90
CA SER A 288 -18.73 0.88 -5.31
C SER A 288 -18.15 2.15 -5.93
N SER A 289 -18.86 3.27 -5.86
CA SER A 289 -18.44 4.54 -6.45
C SER A 289 -18.38 5.65 -5.40
N PHE A 290 -17.40 6.53 -5.54
CA PHE A 290 -17.28 7.77 -4.79
C PHE A 290 -17.30 8.97 -5.74
N ARG A 291 -18.09 9.99 -5.40
CA ARG A 291 -18.09 11.28 -6.10
C ARG A 291 -17.85 12.42 -5.11
N ASP A 292 -16.85 13.26 -5.37
CA ASP A 292 -16.64 14.51 -4.64
C ASP A 292 -17.17 15.69 -5.46
N LEU A 293 -18.35 16.17 -5.08
CA LEU A 293 -19.01 17.32 -5.71
C LEU A 293 -18.66 18.64 -5.01
N GLN A 294 -18.09 18.61 -3.80
CA GLN A 294 -17.91 19.82 -2.97
C GLN A 294 -17.00 20.85 -3.64
N ILE A 295 -15.95 20.39 -4.33
CA ILE A 295 -14.96 21.25 -5.02
C ILE A 295 -15.14 21.19 -6.54
N ALA A 296 -15.91 20.24 -7.06
CA ALA A 296 -16.10 20.07 -8.50
C ALA A 296 -17.13 21.02 -9.10
N GLU A 297 -18.15 21.43 -8.33
CA GLU A 297 -19.20 22.34 -8.79
C GLU A 297 -18.72 23.78 -9.03
N THR A 298 -17.59 24.19 -8.42
CA THR A 298 -16.97 25.51 -8.64
C THR A 298 -16.10 25.59 -9.89
N ALA A 299 -15.83 24.46 -10.55
CA ALA A 299 -14.98 24.41 -11.74
C ALA A 299 -15.71 24.98 -12.97
N GLN A 300 -15.26 26.14 -13.46
CA GLN A 300 -15.72 26.70 -14.73
C GLN A 300 -15.05 25.97 -15.90
N GLY A 301 -15.68 24.88 -16.36
CA GLY A 301 -15.32 24.19 -17.59
C GLY A 301 -14.99 22.71 -17.40
N GLN A 302 -15.66 21.85 -18.16
CA GLN A 302 -15.36 20.42 -18.24
C GLN A 302 -14.04 20.19 -18.99
N ARG A 303 -12.91 20.35 -18.31
CA ARG A 303 -11.65 19.74 -18.73
C ARG A 303 -11.49 18.43 -17.96
N THR A 304 -11.83 17.32 -18.62
CA THR A 304 -11.60 15.97 -18.10
C THR A 304 -10.11 15.72 -18.01
N LEU A 305 -9.59 15.47 -16.82
CA LEU A 305 -8.25 14.89 -16.69
C LEU A 305 -8.32 13.42 -17.17
N PRO A 306 -7.59 13.03 -18.23
CA PRO A 306 -7.43 11.60 -18.54
C PRO A 306 -6.76 10.90 -17.35
N ARG A 307 -7.01 9.60 -17.18
CA ARG A 307 -6.20 8.76 -16.28
C ARG A 307 -4.73 9.05 -16.53
N GLY A 308 -3.95 9.17 -15.46
CA GLY A 308 -2.55 9.57 -15.47
C GLY A 308 -1.66 8.64 -16.28
N ASN A 309 -1.72 8.72 -17.60
CA ASN A 309 -0.58 8.46 -18.47
C ASN A 309 0.23 9.75 -18.55
N HIS A 310 0.83 10.13 -17.41
CA HIS A 310 2.01 10.97 -17.46
C HIS A 310 3.18 10.06 -17.84
N THR A 311 3.34 9.87 -19.15
CA THR A 311 4.68 9.81 -19.70
C THR A 311 5.35 11.12 -19.30
N LEU A 312 6.09 11.11 -18.20
CA LEU A 312 7.14 12.09 -17.96
C LEU A 312 8.20 11.83 -19.04
N ALA A 313 8.04 12.55 -20.15
CA ALA A 313 9.10 12.84 -21.12
C ALA A 313 9.39 14.34 -21.07
#